data_AF-A0A443QHH9-F1
#
_entry.id   AF-A0A443QHH9-F1
#
_cell.length_a   1.000
_cell.length_b   1.000
_cell.length_c   1.000
_cell.angle_alpha   90.00
_cell.angle_beta   90.00
_cell.angle_gamma   90.00
#
_symmetry.space_group_name_H-M   'P 1'
#
loop_
_entity.id
_entity.type
_entity.pdbx_description
1 polymer ?
#
loop_
_entity_poly.entity_id
_entity_poly.type
_entity_poly.pdbx_seq_one_letter_code
_entity_poly.pdbx_strand_id
1 'polypeptide(L)' 'MAKWNRLAELRALKEESNKMAFRLTVINAFFDSHLNKIVLTSGILHPPFYHPSAPVVMNFGGIGTVIGHEITHGFDVQ' A
#
# COMPACT_ATOMS: atom_id res chain seq x y z
N MET A 1 5.80 -30.16 -5.68
CA MET A 1 5.56 -28.75 -5.30
C MET A 1 6.02 -27.74 -6.34
N ALA A 2 7.21 -27.86 -6.96
CA ALA A 2 7.74 -26.89 -7.94
C ALA A 2 6.85 -26.60 -9.18
N LYS A 3 6.14 -27.60 -9.73
CA LYS A 3 5.27 -27.43 -10.92
C LYS A 3 4.08 -26.48 -10.66
N TRP A 4 3.56 -26.47 -9.43
CA TRP A 4 2.41 -25.64 -9.06
C TRP A 4 2.81 -24.17 -8.89
N ASN A 5 4.00 -23.90 -8.38
CA ASN A 5 4.54 -22.54 -8.24
C ASN A 5 4.74 -21.89 -9.62
N ARG A 6 5.28 -22.65 -10.59
CA ARG A 6 5.49 -22.14 -11.96
C ARG A 6 4.18 -21.80 -12.68
N LEU A 7 3.12 -22.57 -12.44
CA LEU A 7 1.80 -22.28 -13.01
C LEU A 7 1.13 -21.07 -12.33
N ALA A 8 1.35 -20.88 -11.03
CA ALA A 8 0.88 -19.70 -10.31
C ALA A 8 1.60 -18.43 -10.80
N GLU A 9 2.92 -18.48 -11.00
CA GLU A 9 3.70 -17.39 -11.58
C GLU A 9 3.24 -17.03 -13.00
N LEU A 10 3.06 -18.03 -13.87
CA LEU A 10 2.58 -17.80 -15.25
C LEU A 10 1.14 -17.24 -15.29
N ARG A 11 0.30 -17.58 -14.31
CA ARG A 11 -1.04 -16.99 -14.16
C ARG A 11 -0.96 -15.55 -13.66
N ALA A 12 -0.08 -15.27 -12.68
CA ALA A 12 0.16 -13.92 -12.17
C ALA A 12 0.73 -12.99 -13.25
N LEU A 13 1.53 -13.51 -14.19
CA LEU A 13 1.99 -12.77 -15.37
C LEU A 13 0.87 -12.46 -16.38
N LYS A 14 -0.25 -13.21 -16.34
CA LYS A 14 -1.39 -13.07 -17.24
C LYS A 14 -2.50 -12.19 -16.65
N GLU A 15 -2.60 -12.10 -15.33
CA GLU A 15 -3.42 -11.10 -14.66
C GLU A 15 -2.71 -9.74 -14.73
N GLU A 16 -3.38 -8.74 -15.30
CA GLU A 16 -2.86 -7.41 -15.65
C GLU A 16 -2.00 -6.71 -14.58
N SER A 17 -1.13 -5.82 -15.08
CA SER A 17 -0.25 -4.90 -14.35
C SER A 17 -0.93 -4.02 -13.29
N ASN A 18 -2.25 -4.11 -13.13
CA ASN A 18 -3.04 -3.29 -12.24
C ASN A 18 -3.15 -3.86 -10.81
N LYS A 19 -2.75 -5.12 -10.57
CA LYS A 19 -2.68 -5.72 -9.24
C LYS A 19 -1.24 -5.81 -8.75
N MET A 20 -0.74 -4.75 -8.14
CA MET A 20 0.43 -4.88 -7.28
C MET A 20 0.02 -5.78 -6.10
N ALA A 21 0.63 -6.97 -6.01
CA ALA A 21 0.27 -7.99 -5.03
C ALA A 21 0.79 -7.65 -3.63
N PHE A 22 0.28 -6.58 -3.02
CA PHE A 22 0.52 -6.32 -1.62
C PHE A 22 -0.33 -7.25 -0.76
N ARG A 23 0.29 -7.89 0.23
CA ARG A 23 -0.47 -8.58 1.28
C ARG A 23 -1.20 -7.51 2.09
N LEU A 24 -2.53 -7.51 2.04
CA LEU A 24 -3.38 -6.52 2.73
C LEU A 24 -3.10 -6.41 4.23
N THR A 25 -2.58 -7.48 4.84
CA THR A 25 -2.27 -7.58 6.28
C THR A 25 -0.93 -6.96 6.67
N VAL A 26 -0.11 -6.55 5.70
CA VAL A 26 1.13 -5.83 6.00
C VAL A 26 0.76 -4.49 6.63
N ILE A 27 1.52 -4.05 7.63
CA ILE A 27 1.35 -2.73 8.24
C ILE A 27 2.29 -1.79 7.49
N ASN A 28 1.85 -1.28 6.33
CA ASN A 28 2.66 -0.37 5.52
C ASN A 28 1.84 0.47 4.52
N ALA A 29 2.48 1.45 3.90
CA ALA A 29 1.98 2.20 2.75
C ALA A 29 3.07 2.23 1.66
N PHE A 30 2.67 2.51 0.41
CA PHE A 30 3.58 2.52 -0.73
C PHE A 30 3.16 3.54 -1.80
N PHE A 31 4.15 4.13 -2.48
CA PHE A 31 3.99 4.83 -3.74
C PHE A 31 4.51 3.97 -4.90
N ASP A 32 3.67 3.79 -5.93
CA ASP A 32 4.02 3.14 -7.19
C ASP A 32 4.25 4.22 -8.25
N SER A 33 5.51 4.47 -8.58
CA SER A 33 5.92 5.49 -9.56
C SER A 33 5.56 5.14 -10.99
N HIS A 34 5.36 3.86 -11.31
CA HIS A 34 5.00 3.42 -12.67
C HIS A 34 3.52 3.71 -12.94
N LEU A 35 2.68 3.61 -11.91
CA LEU A 35 1.24 3.83 -12.00
C LEU A 35 0.77 5.16 -11.39
N ASN A 36 1.70 5.96 -10.85
CA ASN A 36 1.42 7.18 -10.08
C ASN A 36 0.32 6.95 -9.03
N LYS A 37 0.50 5.93 -8.18
CA LYS A 37 -0.53 5.41 -7.30
C LYS A 37 -0.02 5.24 -5.88
N ILE A 38 -0.80 5.72 -4.91
CA ILE A 38 -0.58 5.44 -3.49
C ILE A 38 -1.41 4.22 -3.09
N VAL A 39 -0.79 3.32 -2.34
CA VAL A 39 -1.45 2.13 -1.78
C VAL A 39 -1.36 2.16 -0.26
N LEU A 40 -2.53 2.22 0.37
CA LEU A 40 -2.68 2.01 1.80
C LEU A 40 -3.14 0.58 2.04
N THR A 41 -2.38 -0.18 2.82
CA THR A 41 -2.76 -1.55 3.19
C THR A 41 -3.85 -1.52 4.27
N SER A 42 -4.64 -2.60 4.38
CA SER A 42 -5.61 -2.70 5.47
C SER A 42 -4.92 -2.71 6.84
N GLY A 43 -3.72 -3.30 6.94
CA GLY A 43 -2.95 -3.37 8.19
C GLY A 43 -2.64 -2.01 8.80
N ILE A 44 -2.31 -0.99 8.00
CA ILE A 44 -1.98 0.35 8.53
C ILE A 44 -3.21 1.18 8.95
N LEU A 45 -4.43 0.77 8.56
CA LEU A 45 -5.68 1.49 8.86
C LEU A 45 -6.25 1.14 10.26
N HIS A 46 -5.38 0.94 11.24
CA HIS A 46 -5.71 0.61 12.62
C HIS A 46 -4.98 1.56 13.58
N PRO A 47 -5.40 1.64 14.86
CA PRO A 47 -4.64 2.36 15.87
C PRO A 47 -3.19 1.87 15.93
N PRO A 48 -2.20 2.76 16.11
CA PRO A 48 -2.34 4.18 16.43
C PRO A 48 -2.49 5.12 15.22
N PHE A 49 -2.39 4.60 13.99
CA PHE A 49 -2.36 5.43 12.78
C PHE A 49 -3.74 6.01 12.42
N TYR A 50 -4.78 5.17 12.52
CA TYR A 50 -6.14 5.57 12.20
C TYR A 50 -7.15 4.90 13.12
N HIS A 51 -8.11 5.69 13.60
CA HIS A 51 -9.33 5.16 14.19
C HIS A 51 -10.51 6.09 13.86
N PRO A 52 -11.68 5.56 13.43
CA PRO A 52 -12.82 6.39 13.04
C PRO A 52 -13.35 7.25 14.19
N SER A 53 -13.22 6.79 15.44
CA SER A 53 -13.65 7.53 16.64
C SER A 53 -12.56 8.37 17.30
N ALA A 54 -11.33 8.41 16.75
CA ALA A 54 -10.28 9.25 17.30
C ALA A 54 -10.51 10.74 16.94
N PRO A 55 -10.11 11.69 17.82
CA PRO A 55 -9.97 13.10 17.46
C PRO A 55 -9.30 13.27 16.11
N VAL A 56 -9.87 14.13 15.26
CA VAL A 56 -9.42 14.32 13.89
C VAL A 56 -7.91 14.65 13.80
N VAL A 57 -7.41 15.43 14.76
CA VAL A 57 -5.98 15.80 14.87
C VAL A 57 -5.07 14.59 15.04
N MET A 58 -5.51 13.53 15.72
CA MET A 58 -4.72 12.29 15.85
C MET A 58 -4.68 11.52 14.54
N ASN A 59 -5.79 11.46 13.80
CA ASN A 59 -5.81 10.84 12.47
C ASN A 59 -4.96 11.64 11.48
N PHE A 60 -4.98 12.97 11.53
CA PHE A 60 -4.09 13.80 10.70
C PHE A 60 -2.61 13.58 11.06
N GLY A 61 -2.26 13.53 12.36
CA GLY A 61 -0.89 13.27 12.79
C GLY A 61 -0.41 11.85 12.50
N GLY A 62 -1.30 10.85 12.59
CA GLY A 62 -1.04 9.46 12.29
C GLY A 62 -1.09 9.17 10.79
N ILE A 63 -2.23 8.69 10.31
CA ILE A 63 -2.38 8.27 8.90
C ILE A 63 -2.23 9.44 7.92
N GLY A 64 -2.57 10.67 8.31
CA GLY A 64 -2.39 11.85 7.46
C GLY A 64 -0.92 12.10 7.10
N THR A 65 -0.01 12.00 8.06
CA THR A 65 1.45 12.10 7.82
C THR A 65 1.95 11.01 6.87
N VAL A 66 1.46 9.77 7.03
CA VAL A 66 1.82 8.65 6.16
C VAL A 66 1.32 8.89 4.73
N ILE A 67 0.08 9.33 4.56
CA ILE A 67 -0.45 9.69 3.24
C ILE A 67 0.38 10.82 2.62
N GLY A 68 0.74 11.83 3.40
CA GLY A 68 1.62 12.91 2.96
C GLY A 68 2.99 12.42 2.48
N HIS A 69 3.61 11.50 3.24
CA HIS A 69 4.88 10.86 2.89
C HIS A 69 4.81 10.13 1.53
N GLU A 70 3.75 9.34 1.30
CA GLU A 70 3.58 8.64 0.01
C GLU A 70 3.27 9.60 -1.15
N ILE A 71 2.58 10.73 -0.89
CA ILE A 71 2.40 11.78 -1.91
C ILE A 71 3.77 12.38 -2.28
N THR A 72 4.62 12.65 -1.29
CA THR A 72 5.94 13.26 -1.54
C THR A 72 6.86 12.37 -2.36
N HIS A 73 6.74 11.04 -2.26
CA HIS A 73 7.46 10.11 -3.14
C HIS A 73 7.20 10.33 -4.63
N GLY A 74 6.05 10.94 -5.01
CA GLY A 74 5.80 11.37 -6.39
C GLY A 74 6.65 12.54 -6.88
N PHE A 75 7.37 13.20 -5.98
CA PHE A 75 8.19 14.39 -6.24
C PHE A 75 9.63 14.25 -5.73
N ASP A 76 9.97 13.16 -5.05
CA ASP A 76 11.33 12.89 -4.62
C ASP A 76 12.26 12.78 -5.84
N VAL A 77 13.48 13.28 -5.70
CA VAL A 77 14.52 13.04 -6.71
C VAL A 77 14.87 11.56 -6.68
N GLN A 78 14.62 10.91 -7.82
CA GLN A 78 14.83 9.47 -8.03
C GLN A 78 16.31 9.09 -7.98
#